data_AF-A0A7S1WYH0-F1
#
_entry.id   AF-A0A7S1WYH0-F1
#
_cell.length_a   1.000
_cell.length_b   1.000
_cell.length_c   1.000
_cell.angle_alpha   90.00
_cell.angle_beta   90.00
_cell.angle_gamma   90.00
#
_symmetry.space_group_name_H-M   'P 1'
#
loop_
_entity.id
_entity.type
_entity.pdbx_description
1 polymer ?
#
loop_
_entity_poly.entity_id
_entity_poly.type
_entity_poly.pdbx_seq_one_letter_code
_entity_poly.pdbx_strand_id
1 'polypeptide(L)'
;MDQLNQGLVWIDTDGCCLPSSSSLFTAPQWELAEMVAEKEALARAKDKLDSFDLKDWERMASRANRAEQVRYRLRREYTAEMATVAWAKMFESIGALRLLEDQSAAALE
;
A
#
# COMPACT_ATOMS: atom_id res chain seq x y z
N MET A 1 35.75 26.85 -12.99
CA MET A 1 35.00 26.21 -11.88
C MET A 1 33.54 26.49 -12.13
N ASP A 2 32.87 25.74 -13.01
CA ASP A 2 31.57 26.23 -13.52
C ASP A 2 30.63 25.16 -14.10
N GLN A 3 30.59 23.94 -13.53
CA GLN A 3 29.68 22.90 -14.05
C GLN A 3 29.17 21.92 -12.97
N LEU A 4 28.54 22.42 -11.90
CA LEU A 4 27.76 21.57 -10.97
C LEU A 4 26.50 22.29 -10.51
N ASN A 5 25.52 22.46 -11.41
CA ASN A 5 24.14 22.69 -10.98
C ASN A 5 23.14 22.28 -12.08
N GLN A 6 23.22 21.02 -12.50
CA GLN A 6 22.22 20.44 -13.39
C GLN A 6 21.01 19.99 -12.57
N GLY A 7 19.96 20.82 -12.60
CA GLY A 7 18.57 20.35 -12.62
C GLY A 7 17.92 19.99 -11.29
N LEU A 8 17.84 20.92 -10.33
CA LEU A 8 16.76 20.84 -9.33
C LEU A 8 15.45 21.23 -10.02
N VAL A 9 14.59 20.25 -10.32
CA VAL A 9 13.20 20.49 -10.71
C VAL A 9 12.44 20.88 -9.43
N TRP A 10 12.15 22.16 -9.26
CA TRP A 10 11.24 22.63 -8.23
C TRP A 10 9.82 22.33 -8.70
N ILE A 11 9.06 21.57 -7.91
CA ILE A 11 7.62 21.44 -8.13
C ILE A 11 7.01 22.75 -7.62
N ASP A 12 6.62 23.61 -8.55
CA ASP A 12 5.83 24.80 -8.24
C ASP A 12 4.43 24.36 -7.79
N THR A 13 4.17 24.45 -6.49
CA THR A 13 2.88 24.11 -5.87
C THR A 13 2.01 25.33 -5.64
N ASP A 14 2.43 26.55 -6.01
CA ASP A 14 1.70 27.78 -5.69
C ASP A 14 0.37 27.86 -6.45
N GLY A 15 0.22 27.09 -7.53
CA GLY A 15 -1.04 26.89 -8.27
C GLY A 15 -1.92 25.73 -7.78
N CYS A 16 -1.45 24.89 -6.85
CA CYS A 16 -2.21 23.75 -6.33
C CYS A 16 -3.22 24.20 -5.27
N CYS A 17 -4.32 24.80 -5.72
CA CYS A 17 -5.48 25.05 -4.86
C CYS A 17 -6.33 23.78 -4.74
N LEU A 18 -6.83 23.49 -3.54
CA LEU A 18 -7.88 22.51 -3.39
C LEU A 18 -9.09 22.94 -4.23
N PRO A 19 -9.72 22.03 -4.99
CA PRO A 19 -10.95 22.34 -5.70
C PRO A 19 -12.01 22.83 -4.72
N SER A 20 -12.94 23.68 -5.17
CA SER A 20 -14.01 24.17 -4.30
C SER A 20 -14.76 22.98 -3.69
N SER A 21 -15.21 23.10 -2.44
CA SER A 21 -16.00 22.05 -1.78
C SER A 21 -17.27 21.70 -2.56
N SER A 22 -17.80 22.63 -3.35
CA SER A 22 -18.91 22.41 -4.29
C SER A 22 -18.57 21.53 -5.51
N SER A 23 -17.28 21.36 -5.82
CA SER A 23 -16.78 20.51 -6.90
C SER A 23 -16.25 19.16 -6.41
N LEU A 24 -15.94 19.05 -5.11
CA LEU A 24 -15.54 17.81 -4.46
C LEU A 24 -16.77 17.05 -3.96
N PHE A 25 -16.70 15.71 -3.96
CA PHE A 25 -17.75 14.84 -3.40
C PHE A 25 -19.14 15.05 -4.02
N THR A 26 -19.21 15.40 -5.30
CA THR A 26 -20.46 15.59 -6.05
C THR A 26 -21.16 14.26 -6.35
N ALA A 27 -20.44 13.14 -6.31
CA ALA A 27 -21.02 11.82 -6.44
C ALA A 27 -21.85 11.48 -5.19
N PRO A 28 -22.98 10.76 -5.35
CA PRO A 28 -23.71 10.20 -4.22
C PRO A 28 -22.79 9.35 -3.35
N GLN A 29 -23.01 9.38 -2.04
CA GLN A 29 -22.29 8.51 -1.13
C GLN A 29 -22.48 7.06 -1.56
N TRP A 30 -21.37 6.37 -1.84
CA TRP A 30 -21.40 4.95 -2.13
C TRP A 30 -21.60 4.19 -0.82
N GLU A 31 -22.75 3.51 -0.71
CA GLU A 31 -23.08 2.66 0.42
C GLU A 31 -23.33 1.24 -0.06
N LEU A 32 -22.79 0.29 0.69
CA LEU A 32 -23.02 -1.13 0.48
C LEU A 32 -23.72 -1.63 1.73
N ALA A 33 -25.05 -1.67 1.68
CA ALA A 33 -25.90 -1.92 2.85
C ALA A 33 -25.56 -3.24 3.55
N GLU A 34 -25.18 -4.25 2.77
CA GLU A 34 -24.74 -5.56 3.24
C GLU A 34 -23.41 -5.54 4.00
N MET A 35 -22.61 -4.46 3.93
CA MET A 35 -21.33 -4.32 4.64
C MET A 35 -21.43 -3.43 5.89
N VAL A 36 -22.58 -2.83 6.17
CA VAL A 36 -22.73 -1.88 7.29
C VAL A 36 -22.46 -2.59 8.63
N ALA A 37 -23.00 -3.80 8.81
CA ALA A 37 -22.81 -4.56 10.04
C ALA A 37 -21.34 -4.93 10.29
N GLU A 38 -20.64 -5.37 9.25
CA GLU A 38 -19.22 -5.72 9.27
C GLU A 38 -18.35 -4.48 9.53
N LYS A 39 -18.67 -3.36 8.87
CA LYS A 39 -18.01 -2.07 9.10
C LYS A 39 -18.12 -1.66 10.56
N GLU A 40 -19.31 -1.73 11.14
CA GLU A 40 -19.53 -1.40 12.55
C GLU A 40 -18.82 -2.38 13.50
N ALA A 41 -18.84 -3.67 13.19
CA ALA A 41 -18.12 -4.67 13.97
C ALA A 41 -16.61 -4.42 13.97
N LEU A 42 -16.06 -4.05 12.80
CA LEU A 42 -14.66 -3.67 12.65
C LEU A 42 -14.35 -2.37 13.43
N ALA A 43 -15.22 -1.37 13.35
CA ALA A 43 -15.08 -0.12 14.10
C ALA A 43 -15.00 -0.39 15.60
N ARG A 44 -15.97 -1.14 16.15
CA ARG A 44 -15.97 -1.53 17.58
C ARG A 44 -14.72 -2.31 18.00
N ALA A 45 -14.14 -3.10 17.10
CA ALA A 45 -12.89 -3.80 17.37
C ALA A 45 -11.68 -2.85 17.35
N LYS A 46 -11.67 -1.89 16.42
CA LYS A 46 -10.64 -0.85 16.29
C LYS A 46 -10.66 0.12 17.47
N ASP A 47 -11.83 0.51 17.97
CA ASP A 47 -11.97 1.43 19.11
C ASP A 47 -11.29 0.90 20.39
N LYS A 48 -11.14 -0.43 20.51
CA LYS A 48 -10.38 -1.05 21.61
C LYS A 48 -8.89 -0.70 21.58
N LEU A 49 -8.37 -0.23 20.46
CA LEU A 49 -6.98 0.19 20.29
C LEU A 49 -6.77 1.64 20.72
N ASP A 50 -7.82 2.45 20.86
CA ASP A 50 -7.70 3.90 21.13
C ASP A 50 -7.05 4.21 22.48
N SER A 51 -7.23 3.32 23.46
CA SER A 51 -6.62 3.42 24.80
C SER A 51 -5.42 2.50 25.02
N PHE A 52 -5.00 1.76 23.98
CA PHE A 52 -3.93 0.78 24.10
C PHE A 52 -2.56 1.46 23.94
N ASP A 53 -1.57 1.03 24.73
CA ASP A 53 -0.21 1.54 24.59
C ASP A 53 0.37 1.16 23.21
N LEU A 54 0.92 2.16 22.51
CA LEU A 54 1.42 1.99 21.15
C LEU A 54 2.55 0.97 21.06
N LYS A 55 3.48 0.95 22.03
CA LYS A 55 4.64 0.04 21.99
C LYS A 55 4.21 -1.39 22.26
N ASP A 56 3.30 -1.59 23.20
CA ASP A 56 2.72 -2.90 23.46
C ASP A 56 1.90 -3.40 22.26
N TRP A 57 1.12 -2.52 21.62
CA TRP A 57 0.42 -2.82 20.38
C TRP A 57 1.38 -3.24 19.26
N GLU A 58 2.41 -2.43 18.97
CA GLU A 58 3.40 -2.74 17.92
C GLU A 58 4.11 -4.07 18.18
N ARG A 59 4.47 -4.36 19.44
CA ARG A 59 5.07 -5.65 19.82
C ARG A 59 4.13 -6.83 19.58
N MET A 60 2.85 -6.67 19.86
CA MET A 60 1.85 -7.73 19.63
C MET A 60 1.54 -7.89 18.13
N ALA A 61 1.31 -6.78 17.44
CA ALA A 61 1.00 -6.73 16.01
C ALA A 61 2.14 -7.31 15.16
N SER A 62 3.41 -7.01 15.50
CA SER A 62 4.58 -7.58 14.81
C SER A 62 4.66 -9.10 14.95
N ARG A 63 4.32 -9.66 16.12
CA ARG A 63 4.26 -11.12 16.32
C ARG A 63 3.11 -11.77 15.55
N ALA A 64 1.98 -11.08 15.41
CA ALA A 64 0.83 -11.54 14.65
C ALA A 64 0.99 -11.37 13.12
N ASN A 65 1.95 -10.55 12.68
CA ASN A 65 2.14 -10.24 11.26
C ASN A 65 2.78 -11.41 10.49
N ARG A 66 1.94 -12.27 9.90
CA ARG A 66 2.38 -13.41 9.08
C ARG A 66 3.16 -12.99 7.83
N ALA A 67 2.93 -11.78 7.29
CA ALA A 67 3.61 -11.31 6.09
C ALA A 67 5.12 -11.12 6.32
N GLU A 68 5.52 -10.85 7.55
CA GLU A 68 6.94 -10.80 7.96
C GLU A 68 7.63 -12.16 7.82
N GLN A 69 6.91 -13.25 8.09
CA GLN A 69 7.45 -14.61 7.91
C GLN A 69 7.67 -14.92 6.43
N VAL A 70 6.74 -14.50 5.57
CA VAL A 70 6.88 -14.65 4.11
C VAL A 70 8.11 -13.86 3.62
N ARG A 71 8.24 -12.60 4.04
CA ARG A 71 9.41 -11.76 3.71
C ARG A 71 10.71 -12.42 4.15
N TYR A 72 10.76 -12.92 5.38
CA TYR A 72 11.95 -13.58 5.93
C TYR A 72 12.34 -14.82 5.10
N ARG A 73 11.37 -15.66 4.74
CA ARG A 73 11.62 -16.85 3.89
C ARG A 73 12.09 -16.45 2.50
N LEU A 74 11.45 -15.47 1.85
CA LEU A 74 11.84 -14.97 0.53
C LEU A 74 13.30 -14.50 0.50
N ARG A 75 13.72 -13.72 1.49
CA ARG A 75 15.11 -13.25 1.60
C ARG A 75 16.10 -14.40 1.82
N ARG A 76 15.74 -15.37 2.66
CA ARG A 76 16.62 -16.48 3.03
C ARG A 76 16.75 -17.53 1.92
N GLU A 77 15.65 -17.85 1.24
CA GLU A 77 15.59 -18.94 0.28
C GLU A 77 15.95 -18.50 -1.15
N TYR A 78 15.66 -17.24 -1.50
CA TYR A 78 15.85 -16.71 -2.85
C TYR A 78 16.83 -15.54 -2.91
N THR A 79 17.47 -15.18 -1.80
CA THR A 79 18.44 -14.06 -1.70
C THR A 79 17.86 -12.74 -2.23
N ALA A 80 16.56 -12.53 -2.07
CA ALA A 80 15.87 -11.36 -2.60
C ALA A 80 16.17 -10.11 -1.74
N GLU A 81 17.21 -9.34 -2.09
CA GLU A 81 17.73 -8.24 -1.27
C GLU A 81 16.72 -7.11 -0.99
N MET A 82 15.83 -6.82 -1.95
CA MET A 82 14.82 -5.76 -1.83
C MET A 82 13.40 -6.27 -1.55
N ALA A 83 13.24 -7.54 -1.16
CA ALA A 83 11.93 -8.10 -0.81
C ALA A 83 11.42 -7.49 0.50
N THR A 84 10.69 -6.38 0.41
CA THR A 84 9.84 -5.85 1.48
C THR A 84 8.50 -6.57 1.50
N VAL A 85 7.67 -6.35 2.53
CA VAL A 85 6.29 -6.88 2.55
C VAL A 85 5.48 -6.30 1.39
N ALA A 86 5.67 -5.01 1.06
CA ALA A 86 4.98 -4.38 -0.07
C ALA A 86 5.42 -5.00 -1.41
N TRP A 87 6.71 -5.27 -1.58
CA TRP A 87 7.22 -5.96 -2.77
C TRP A 87 6.63 -7.37 -2.91
N ALA A 88 6.56 -8.14 -1.82
CA ALA A 88 5.98 -9.48 -1.84
C ALA A 88 4.49 -9.45 -2.21
N LYS A 89 3.72 -8.50 -1.67
CA LYS A 89 2.31 -8.28 -2.05
C LYS A 89 2.16 -7.95 -3.53
N MET A 90 3.04 -7.09 -4.07
CA MET A 90 3.01 -6.73 -5.48
C MET A 90 3.31 -7.95 -6.36
N PHE A 91 4.35 -8.71 -6.03
CA PHE A 91 4.74 -9.92 -6.75
C PHE A 91 3.61 -10.96 -6.77
N GLU A 92 2.98 -11.20 -5.61
CA GLU A 92 1.82 -12.08 -5.50
C GLU A 92 0.63 -11.59 -6.34
N SER A 93 0.29 -10.31 -6.27
CA SER A 93 -0.79 -9.71 -7.07
C SER A 93 -0.54 -9.84 -8.57
N ILE A 94 0.70 -9.60 -9.03
CA ILE A 94 1.06 -9.75 -10.44
C ILE A 94 0.78 -11.18 -10.93
N GLY A 95 1.18 -12.19 -10.16
CA GLY A 95 0.96 -13.59 -10.51
C GLY A 95 -0.51 -14.01 -10.39
N ALA A 96 -1.18 -13.66 -9.29
CA ALA A 96 -2.55 -14.06 -9.00
C ALA A 96 -3.57 -13.45 -9.96
N LEU A 97 -3.36 -12.19 -10.35
CA LEU A 97 -4.23 -11.46 -11.27
C LEU A 97 -3.75 -11.55 -12.73
N ARG A 98 -2.64 -12.25 -13.01
CA ARG A 98 -2.02 -12.38 -14.34
C ARG A 98 -1.82 -11.02 -15.02
N LEU A 99 -1.36 -10.02 -14.24
CA LEU A 99 -1.24 -8.64 -14.71
C LEU A 99 -0.15 -8.46 -15.78
N LEU A 100 0.82 -9.37 -15.80
CA LEU A 100 1.75 -9.49 -16.91
C LEU A 100 1.17 -10.55 -17.84
N GLU A 101 0.67 -10.11 -18.99
CA GLU A 101 0.40 -11.02 -20.11
C GLU A 101 1.69 -11.78 -20.46
N ASP A 102 1.53 -12.97 -21.02
CA ASP A 102 2.62 -13.87 -21.40
C ASP A 102 3.40 -13.30 -22.61
N GLN A 103 4.13 -12.20 -22.40
CA GLN A 103 5.00 -11.56 -23.39
C GLN A 103 6.19 -12.46 -23.76
N SER A 104 6.33 -13.63 -23.13
CA SER A 104 7.33 -14.63 -23.46
C SER A 104 7.04 -15.38 -24.77
N ALA A 105 5.79 -15.38 -25.26
CA ALA A 105 5.42 -16.02 -26.52
C ALA A 105 5.76 -15.16 -27.76
N ALA A 106 5.98 -13.85 -27.60
CA ALA A 106 6.18 -12.92 -28.73
C ALA A 106 7.65 -12.61 -29.05
N ALA A 107 8.61 -13.17 -28.30
CA ALA A 107 10.04 -12.93 -28.48
C ALA A 107 10.83 -14.12 -29.06
N LEU A 108 10.14 -15.15 -29.57
CA LEU A 108 10.73 -16.37 -30.14
C LEU A 108 10.29 -16.68 -31.59
N GLU A 109 9.68 -15.73 -32.29
CA GLU A 109 9.50 -15.76 -33.77
C GLU A 109 10.38 -14.70 -34.44
#